data_AF-A0A9D2CTE7-F1
#
_entry.id   AF-A0A9D2CTE7-F1
#
_cell.length_a   1.000
_cell.length_b   1.000
_cell.length_c   1.000
_cell.angle_alpha   90.00
_cell.angle_beta   90.00
_cell.angle_gamma   90.00
#
_symmetry.space_group_name_H-M   'P 1'
#
loop_
_entity.id
_entity.type
_entity.pdbx_description
1 polymer ?
#
loop_
_entity_poly.entity_id
_entity_poly.type
_entity_poly.pdbx_seq_one_letter_code
_entity_poly.pdbx_strand_id
1 'polypeptide(L)'
;MNKFCRNACLFGALTVVVAAASLLPPLSAPALDAAHRSVEEEISFDGSVRVVVQGACVGKPGSYRVPFGCTYGELFALAKVEQVPAGIDPGAEIPFSDAVLADGEYCVYLVF
;
A
#
# COMPACT_ATOMS: atom_id res chain seq x y z
N MET A 1 49.80 13.96 -53.72
CA MET A 1 49.44 14.29 -52.32
C MET A 1 47.99 14.75 -52.28
N ASN A 2 47.27 14.54 -51.17
CA ASN A 2 45.88 14.98 -50.88
C ASN A 2 44.78 13.90 -50.89
N LYS A 3 45.04 12.72 -50.29
CA LYS A 3 43.98 11.78 -49.90
C LYS A 3 44.01 11.39 -48.41
N PHE A 4 44.62 12.21 -47.55
CA PHE A 4 44.81 11.87 -46.13
C PHE A 4 44.02 12.74 -45.13
N CYS A 5 43.32 13.78 -45.59
CA CYS A 5 42.69 14.75 -44.67
C CYS A 5 41.17 14.63 -44.52
N ARG A 6 40.49 13.69 -45.18
CA ARG A 6 39.01 13.65 -45.18
C ARG A 6 38.37 12.61 -44.26
N ASN A 7 39.16 11.73 -43.63
CA ASN A 7 38.62 10.67 -42.76
C ASN A 7 38.88 10.89 -41.26
N ALA A 8 39.54 11.98 -40.86
CA ALA A 8 39.91 12.21 -39.46
C ALA A 8 38.86 13.00 -38.64
N CYS A 9 37.82 13.57 -39.27
CA CYS A 9 36.86 14.43 -38.57
C CYS A 9 35.52 13.78 -38.20
N LEU A 10 35.22 12.57 -38.68
CA LEU A 10 33.94 11.89 -38.41
C LEU A 10 34.00 10.86 -37.28
N PHE A 11 35.20 10.50 -36.82
CA PHE A 11 35.37 9.54 -35.71
C PHE A 11 35.60 10.19 -34.33
N GLY A 12 35.72 11.52 -34.27
CA GLY A 12 36.01 12.24 -33.01
C GLY A 12 34.78 12.61 -32.16
N ALA A 13 33.57 12.50 -32.70
CA ALA A 13 32.36 12.96 -32.02
C ALA A 13 31.56 11.84 -31.32
N LEU A 14 31.90 10.56 -31.53
CA LEU A 14 31.09 9.42 -31.05
C LEU A 14 31.61 8.75 -29.77
N THR A 15 32.74 9.19 -29.21
CA THR A 15 33.38 8.52 -28.06
C THR A 15 33.16 9.22 -26.71
N VAL A 16 32.51 10.38 -26.66
CA VAL A 16 32.33 11.15 -25.41
C VAL A 16 31.05 10.78 -24.64
N VAL A 17 30.10 10.07 -25.25
CA VAL A 17 28.80 9.75 -24.58
C VAL A 17 28.89 8.52 -23.67
N VAL A 18 29.90 7.66 -23.79
CA VAL A 18 29.99 6.42 -23.00
C VAL A 18 30.60 6.65 -21.60
N ALA A 19 31.28 7.77 -21.38
CA ALA A 19 31.98 8.04 -20.12
C ALA A 19 31.08 8.58 -18.98
N ALA A 20 29.82 8.93 -19.25
CA ALA A 20 28.91 9.47 -18.23
C ALA A 20 27.98 8.42 -17.60
N ALA A 21 27.93 7.19 -18.12
CA ALA A 21 27.09 6.13 -17.57
C ALA A 21 27.70 5.43 -16.34
N SER A 22 29.00 5.63 -16.06
CA SER A 22 29.69 5.04 -14.90
C SER A 22 29.52 5.83 -13.60
N LEU A 23 28.90 7.02 -13.66
CA LEU A 23 28.59 7.84 -12.49
C LEU A 23 27.15 7.64 -11.98
N LEU A 24 26.36 6.79 -12.63
CA LEU A 24 25.09 6.36 -12.04
C LEU A 24 25.42 5.43 -10.86
N PRO A 25 24.96 5.75 -9.64
CA PRO A 25 25.03 4.78 -8.57
C PRO A 25 24.31 3.51 -9.06
N PRO A 26 24.85 2.31 -8.78
CA PRO A 26 24.14 1.09 -9.10
C PRO A 26 22.76 1.20 -8.43
N LEU A 27 21.70 1.19 -9.25
CA LEU A 27 20.38 0.75 -8.80
C LEU A 27 20.54 -0.75 -8.51
N SER A 28 21.25 -1.07 -7.42
CA SER A 28 21.23 -2.38 -6.83
C SER A 28 19.76 -2.70 -6.62
N ALA A 29 19.30 -3.84 -7.15
CA ALA A 29 18.03 -4.39 -6.70
C ALA A 29 18.03 -4.36 -5.17
N PRO A 30 16.93 -3.95 -4.52
CA PRO A 30 16.86 -3.94 -3.06
C PRO A 30 17.35 -5.31 -2.59
N ALA A 31 18.40 -5.32 -1.78
CA ALA A 31 18.95 -6.56 -1.27
C ALA A 31 17.78 -7.34 -0.66
N LEU A 32 17.54 -8.56 -1.16
CA LEU A 32 16.58 -9.52 -0.61
C LEU A 32 17.01 -10.04 0.78
N ASP A 33 17.88 -9.30 1.48
CA ASP A 33 18.08 -9.33 2.92
C ASP A 33 17.18 -8.29 3.59
N ALA A 34 15.94 -8.17 3.12
CA ALA A 34 14.87 -7.80 4.03
C ALA A 34 14.79 -8.95 5.03
N ALA A 35 15.60 -8.82 6.09
CA ALA A 35 15.58 -9.64 7.27
C ALA A 35 14.11 -10.00 7.53
N HIS A 36 13.76 -11.26 7.33
CA HIS A 36 12.66 -11.89 8.04
C HIS A 36 13.07 -11.84 9.51
N ARG A 37 12.98 -10.63 10.08
CA ARG A 37 12.75 -10.46 11.49
C ARG A 37 11.33 -10.96 11.63
N SER A 38 11.19 -12.27 11.87
CA SER A 38 10.08 -12.78 12.64
C SER A 38 10.20 -12.13 14.00
N VAL A 39 9.82 -10.85 14.08
CA VAL A 39 9.26 -10.32 15.30
C VAL A 39 7.97 -11.11 15.37
N GLU A 40 8.03 -12.23 16.08
CA GLU A 40 6.87 -12.83 16.68
C GLU A 40 6.39 -11.79 17.70
N GLU A 41 5.84 -10.70 17.16
CA GLU A 41 5.12 -9.71 17.93
C GLU A 41 3.95 -10.51 18.44
N GLU A 42 3.92 -10.75 19.74
CA GLU A 42 2.80 -11.39 20.40
C GLU A 42 1.64 -10.40 20.25
N ILE A 43 0.91 -10.49 19.13
CA ILE A 43 -0.23 -9.64 18.83
C ILE A 43 -1.33 -10.12 19.78
N SER A 44 -1.33 -9.56 20.98
CA SER A 44 -2.36 -9.79 21.97
C SER A 44 -3.67 -9.21 21.43
N PHE A 45 -4.60 -10.10 21.09
CA PHE A 45 -5.93 -9.69 20.65
C PHE A 45 -6.74 -9.25 21.87
N ASP A 46 -7.05 -7.96 21.94
CA ASP A 46 -7.76 -7.35 23.08
C ASP A 46 -9.30 -7.46 22.98
N GLY A 47 -9.81 -8.24 22.01
CA GLY A 47 -11.24 -8.38 21.77
C GLY A 47 -11.85 -7.26 20.93
N SER A 48 -11.03 -6.36 20.39
CA SER A 48 -11.48 -5.27 19.51
C SER A 48 -10.76 -5.29 18.16
N VAL A 49 -11.42 -4.73 17.15
CA VAL A 49 -10.88 -4.59 15.80
C VAL A 49 -10.96 -3.13 15.38
N ARG A 50 -9.93 -2.67 14.67
CA ARG A 50 -9.96 -1.36 14.03
C ARG A 50 -10.68 -1.51 12.68
N VAL A 51 -11.68 -0.67 12.43
CA VAL A 51 -12.38 -0.62 11.14
C VAL A 51 -12.25 0.77 10.56
N VAL A 52 -11.71 0.87 9.35
CA VAL A 52 -11.60 2.11 8.60
C VAL A 52 -12.76 2.17 7.62
N VAL A 53 -13.63 3.17 7.79
CA VAL A 53 -14.83 3.36 6.96
C VAL A 53 -14.67 4.60 6.10
N GLN A 54 -14.82 4.44 4.80
CA GLN A 54 -14.73 5.49 3.78
C GLN A 54 -15.80 5.28 2.71
N GLY A 55 -16.23 6.36 2.06
CA GLY A 55 -17.17 6.28 0.94
C GLY A 55 -18.11 7.48 0.87
N ALA A 56 -18.74 7.67 -0.29
CA ALA A 56 -19.62 8.81 -0.52
C ALA A 56 -20.92 8.77 0.32
N CYS A 57 -21.37 7.57 0.69
CA CYS A 57 -22.57 7.35 1.51
C CYS A 57 -22.31 7.40 3.03
N VAL A 58 -21.06 7.67 3.45
CA VAL A 58 -20.64 7.64 4.86
C VAL A 58 -20.64 9.06 5.43
N GLY A 59 -21.59 9.36 6.33
CA GLY A 59 -21.70 10.69 6.94
C GLY A 59 -20.54 11.03 7.89
N LYS A 60 -19.85 10.03 8.44
CA LYS A 60 -18.62 10.19 9.25
C LYS A 60 -17.55 9.18 8.81
N PRO A 61 -16.74 9.50 7.80
CA PRO A 61 -15.59 8.67 7.45
C PRO A 61 -14.53 8.70 8.56
N GLY A 62 -13.83 7.60 8.78
CA GLY A 62 -12.80 7.55 9.82
C GLY A 62 -12.43 6.14 10.28
N SER A 63 -11.62 6.09 11.33
CA SER A 63 -11.21 4.86 12.00
C SER A 63 -12.04 4.67 13.26
N TYR A 64 -12.61 3.48 13.41
CA TYR A 64 -13.44 3.08 14.55
C TYR A 64 -12.81 1.88 15.24
N ARG A 65 -12.84 1.84 16.57
CA ARG A 65 -12.49 0.64 17.33
C ARG A 65 -13.78 0.03 17.83
N VAL A 66 -14.08 -1.18 17.36
CA VAL A 66 -15.34 -1.88 17.65
C VAL A 66 -15.05 -3.25 18.25
N PRO A 67 -15.93 -3.81 19.08
CA PRO A 67 -15.75 -5.16 19.61
C PRO A 67 -15.75 -6.19 18.49
N PHE A 68 -15.05 -7.30 18.71
CA PHE A 68 -15.17 -8.49 17.87
C PHE A 68 -16.63 -8.96 17.82
N GLY A 69 -17.10 -9.37 16.64
CA GLY A 69 -18.51 -9.73 16.40
C GLY A 69 -19.45 -8.53 16.23
N CYS A 70 -18.91 -7.29 16.15
CA CYS A 70 -19.72 -6.13 15.78
C CYS A 70 -20.36 -6.34 14.40
N THR A 71 -21.64 -6.00 14.29
CA THR A 71 -22.41 -6.10 13.05
C THR A 71 -22.20 -4.92 12.13
N TYR A 72 -22.45 -5.10 10.83
CA TYR A 72 -22.44 -4.00 9.87
C TYR A 72 -23.42 -2.88 10.27
N GLY A 73 -24.61 -3.22 10.78
CA GLY A 73 -25.60 -2.25 11.21
C GLY A 73 -25.13 -1.37 12.37
N GLU A 74 -24.47 -1.95 13.37
CA GLU A 74 -23.88 -1.20 14.49
C GLU A 74 -22.78 -0.25 14.00
N LEU A 75 -21.87 -0.73 13.14
CA LEU A 75 -20.82 0.11 12.57
C LEU A 75 -21.38 1.22 11.67
N PHE A 76 -22.39 0.91 10.86
CA PHE A 76 -23.04 1.88 9.97
C PHE A 76 -23.75 2.98 10.77
N ALA A 77 -24.37 2.64 11.90
CA ALA A 77 -24.92 3.63 12.82
C ALA A 77 -23.83 4.55 13.40
N LEU A 78 -22.68 4.00 13.79
CA LEU A 78 -21.52 4.77 14.29
C LEU A 78 -20.96 5.72 13.22
N ALA A 79 -20.78 5.21 12.00
CA ALA A 79 -20.23 5.94 10.87
C ALA A 79 -21.26 6.82 10.14
N LYS A 80 -22.51 6.85 10.62
CA LYS A 80 -23.64 7.58 10.01
C LYS A 80 -23.78 7.29 8.51
N VAL A 81 -23.75 6.02 8.13
CA VAL A 81 -23.99 5.59 6.75
C VAL A 81 -25.45 5.87 6.41
N GLU A 82 -25.68 6.73 5.42
CA GLU A 82 -27.04 7.18 5.06
C GLU A 82 -27.80 6.14 4.25
N GLN A 83 -27.08 5.36 3.44
CA GLN A 83 -27.62 4.31 2.61
C GLN A 83 -26.78 3.05 2.75
N VAL A 84 -27.40 1.95 3.17
CA VAL A 84 -26.76 0.64 3.25
C VAL A 84 -26.35 0.21 1.83
N PRO A 85 -25.05 -0.10 1.61
CA PRO A 85 -24.58 -0.58 0.31
C PRO A 85 -25.29 -1.88 -0.11
N ALA A 86 -25.52 -2.02 -1.41
CA ALA A 86 -26.23 -3.18 -1.94
C ALA A 86 -25.47 -4.49 -1.66
N GLY A 87 -26.20 -5.53 -1.24
CA GLY A 87 -25.61 -6.84 -0.96
C GLY A 87 -25.00 -6.99 0.43
N ILE A 88 -25.04 -5.97 1.28
CA ILE A 88 -24.65 -6.06 2.68
C ILE A 88 -25.87 -6.31 3.55
N ASP A 89 -25.81 -7.36 4.38
CA ASP A 89 -26.77 -7.60 5.45
C ASP A 89 -26.35 -6.83 6.71
N PRO A 90 -27.12 -5.84 7.19
CA PRO A 90 -26.82 -5.10 8.41
C PRO A 90 -26.74 -5.98 9.67
N GLY A 91 -27.42 -7.14 9.68
CA GLY A 91 -27.38 -8.08 10.80
C GLY A 91 -26.15 -8.99 10.81
N ALA A 92 -25.37 -9.02 9.73
CA ALA A 92 -24.17 -9.83 9.65
C ALA A 92 -23.02 -9.21 10.44
N GLU A 93 -22.22 -10.07 11.07
CA GLU A 93 -20.97 -9.68 11.73
C GLU A 93 -19.93 -9.26 10.68
N ILE A 94 -19.07 -8.31 11.06
CA ILE A 94 -17.94 -7.90 10.22
C ILE A 94 -16.93 -9.05 10.19
N PRO A 95 -16.66 -9.65 9.02
CA PRO A 95 -15.78 -10.80 8.92
C PRO A 95 -14.33 -10.39 9.19
N PHE A 96 -13.72 -11.06 10.16
CA PHE A 96 -12.32 -10.86 10.50
C PHE A 96 -11.36 -11.53 9.50
N SER A 97 -11.87 -12.40 8.60
CA SER A 97 -11.07 -13.04 7.56
C SER A 97 -10.39 -12.05 6.62
N ASP A 98 -10.95 -10.84 6.50
CA ASP A 98 -10.47 -9.80 5.59
C ASP A 98 -9.60 -8.76 6.34
N ALA A 99 -9.32 -8.99 7.62
CA ALA A 99 -8.50 -8.09 8.43
C ALA A 99 -7.03 -8.18 8.01
N VAL A 100 -6.41 -7.02 7.85
CA VAL A 100 -4.98 -6.87 7.57
C VAL A 100 -4.29 -6.37 8.82
N LEU A 101 -3.13 -6.92 9.15
CA LEU A 101 -2.30 -6.40 10.24
C LEU A 101 -1.58 -5.13 9.76
N ALA A 102 -1.91 -3.99 10.36
CA ALA A 102 -1.29 -2.70 10.07
C ALA A 102 -0.98 -1.98 11.39
N ASP A 103 0.22 -1.43 11.53
CA ASP A 103 0.67 -0.70 12.72
C ASP A 103 0.45 -1.45 14.05
N GLY A 104 0.59 -2.78 14.03
CA GLY A 104 0.40 -3.65 15.21
C GLY A 104 -1.06 -3.95 15.58
N GLU A 105 -2.03 -3.52 14.76
CA GLU A 105 -3.46 -3.75 15.00
C GLU A 105 -4.14 -4.43 13.80
N TYR A 106 -5.09 -5.32 14.06
CA TYR A 106 -5.92 -5.89 13.00
C TYR A 106 -6.93 -4.87 12.50
N CYS A 107 -6.88 -4.61 11.20
CA CYS A 107 -7.61 -3.55 10.54
C CYS A 107 -8.50 -4.11 9.41
N VAL A 108 -9.79 -3.75 9.42
CA VAL A 108 -10.73 -4.01 8.32
C VAL A 108 -11.00 -2.71 7.57
N TYR A 109 -10.96 -2.75 6.24
CA TYR A 109 -11.22 -1.58 5.40
C TYR A 109 -12.57 -1.73 4.69
N LEU A 110 -13.50 -0.82 4.98
CA LEU A 110 -14.79 -0.74 4.32
C LEU A 110 -14.82 0.51 3.46
N VAL A 111 -14.80 0.31 2.13
CA VAL A 111 -14.81 1.37 1.13
C VAL A 111 -16.03 1.18 0.23
N PHE A 112 -16.89 2.20 0.18
CA PHE A 112 -18.18 2.18 -0.52
C PHE A 112 -18.26 3.21 -1.66
#